data_AF-A0A957ICQ4-F1
#
_entry.id   AF-A0A957ICQ4-F1
#
_cell.length_a   1.000
_cell.length_b   1.000
_cell.length_c   1.000
_cell.angle_alpha   90.00
_cell.angle_beta   90.00
_cell.angle_gamma   90.00
#
_symmetry.space_group_name_H-M   'P 1'
#
loop_
_entity.id
_entity.type
_entity.pdbx_description
1 polymer ?
#
loop_
_entity_poly.entity_id
_entity_poly.type
_entity_poly.pdbx_seq_one_letter_code
_entity_poly.pdbx_strand_id
1 'polypeptide(L)'
;MFANFRQKLILLILFITIIMVVSLNRTLNLTAAAQVPAVQDELPPNQNTALAKIDPQVLKAAGTEGEADFFIHLTAQADLSPAYLLKSKAEKGQFVFDALQATAASGQRDLRQYLDAQGVSYRPYYISNKILVR
;
A
#
# COMPACT_ATOMS: atom_id res chain seq x y z
N MET A 1 -29.56 3.54 -12.64
CA MET A 1 -29.02 2.31 -12.03
C MET A 1 -27.91 1.62 -12.85
N PHE A 2 -27.83 1.82 -14.17
CA PHE A 2 -26.80 1.20 -15.04
C PHE A 2 -25.41 1.87 -15.06
N ALA A 3 -25.26 3.07 -14.49
CA ALA A 3 -23.99 3.83 -14.48
C ALA A 3 -22.92 3.22 -13.57
N ASN A 4 -23.31 2.68 -12.41
CA ASN A 4 -22.38 2.11 -11.44
C ASN A 4 -21.77 0.77 -11.92
N PHE A 5 -22.52 0.00 -12.71
CA PHE A 5 -22.03 -1.26 -13.29
C PHE A 5 -20.99 -1.00 -14.39
N ARG A 6 -21.23 0.02 -15.23
CA ARG A 6 -20.28 0.45 -16.27
C ARG A 6 -18.97 0.96 -15.63
N GLN A 7 -19.05 1.69 -14.52
CA GLN A 7 -17.88 2.21 -13.79
C GLN A 7 -17.04 1.09 -13.12
N LYS A 8 -17.68 0.14 -12.41
CA LYS A 8 -16.98 -0.98 -11.75
C LYS A 8 -16.32 -1.92 -12.75
N LEU A 9 -16.96 -2.14 -13.92
CA LEU A 9 -16.38 -2.90 -15.01
C LEU A 9 -15.15 -2.21 -15.62
N ILE A 10 -15.18 -0.88 -15.75
CA ILE A 10 -14.03 -0.09 -16.22
C ILE A 10 -12.87 -0.14 -15.22
N LEU A 11 -13.14 -0.11 -13.91
CA LEU A 11 -12.12 -0.14 -12.85
C LEU A 11 -11.47 -1.52 -12.69
N LEU A 12 -12.26 -2.60 -12.86
CA LEU A 12 -11.77 -3.98 -12.91
C LEU A 12 -10.92 -4.24 -14.17
N ILE A 13 -11.36 -3.71 -15.32
CA ILE A 13 -10.57 -3.76 -16.56
C ILE A 13 -9.27 -2.97 -16.39
N LEU A 14 -9.29 -1.79 -15.73
CA LEU A 14 -8.10 -0.98 -15.44
C LEU A 14 -7.09 -1.74 -14.57
N PHE A 15 -7.56 -2.40 -13.51
CA PHE A 15 -6.74 -3.23 -12.62
C PHE A 15 -6.11 -4.43 -13.35
N ILE A 16 -6.86 -5.09 -14.25
CA ILE A 16 -6.37 -6.20 -15.09
C ILE A 16 -5.40 -5.69 -16.18
N THR A 17 -5.66 -4.53 -16.80
CA THR A 17 -4.75 -3.95 -17.81
C THR A 17 -3.44 -3.43 -17.22
N ILE A 18 -3.44 -2.91 -16.00
CA ILE A 18 -2.20 -2.51 -15.30
C ILE A 18 -1.32 -3.74 -15.04
N ILE A 19 -1.93 -4.90 -14.75
CA ILE A 19 -1.23 -6.18 -14.60
C ILE A 19 -0.74 -6.72 -15.97
N MET A 20 -1.51 -6.53 -17.05
CA MET A 20 -1.19 -7.06 -18.39
C MET A 20 -0.17 -6.22 -19.19
N VAL A 21 -0.18 -4.88 -19.09
CA VAL A 21 0.75 -3.98 -19.82
C VAL A 21 2.21 -4.21 -19.38
N VAL A 22 2.42 -4.66 -18.14
CA VAL A 22 3.75 -5.08 -17.63
C VAL A 22 4.29 -6.31 -18.37
N SER A 23 3.44 -7.08 -19.04
CA SER A 23 3.83 -8.33 -19.74
C SER A 23 4.13 -8.16 -21.24
N LEU A 24 3.76 -7.03 -21.88
CA LEU A 24 3.92 -6.85 -23.32
C LEU A 24 5.26 -6.20 -23.74
N ASN A 25 6.01 -5.59 -22.82
CA ASN A 25 7.33 -5.01 -23.12
C ASN A 25 8.48 -6.04 -23.23
N ARG A 26 8.18 -7.36 -23.25
CA ARG A 26 9.19 -8.43 -23.29
C ARG A 26 9.60 -8.90 -24.69
N THR A 27 8.99 -8.43 -25.78
CA THR A 27 9.19 -9.03 -27.12
C THR A 27 9.75 -8.09 -28.18
N LEU A 28 10.74 -7.23 -27.86
CA LEU A 28 11.48 -6.46 -28.87
C LEU A 28 13.00 -6.37 -28.63
N ASN A 29 13.62 -7.37 -27.99
CA ASN A 29 15.08 -7.50 -28.00
C ASN A 29 15.47 -8.78 -28.76
N LEU A 30 15.45 -8.68 -30.10
CA LEU A 30 16.19 -9.62 -30.97
C LEU A 30 17.60 -9.05 -31.17
N THR A 31 18.60 -9.95 -31.16
CA THR A 31 20.02 -9.77 -31.56
C THR A 31 21.01 -9.47 -30.44
N ALA A 32 21.75 -10.49 -29.99
CA ALA A 32 23.18 -10.70 -30.29
C ALA A 32 23.84 -11.62 -29.26
N ALA A 33 24.80 -12.40 -29.73
CA ALA A 33 25.41 -13.53 -29.05
C ALA A 33 26.36 -13.16 -27.89
N ALA A 34 26.60 -14.18 -27.07
CA ALA A 34 27.79 -14.42 -26.25
C ALA A 34 27.95 -13.60 -24.95
N GLN A 35 27.75 -14.32 -23.83
CA GLN A 35 28.65 -14.42 -22.66
C GLN A 35 27.86 -14.45 -21.34
N VAL A 36 27.78 -15.66 -20.77
CA VAL A 36 27.58 -15.86 -19.33
C VAL A 36 28.91 -15.60 -18.65
N PRO A 37 28.94 -14.67 -17.68
CA PRO A 37 29.43 -14.99 -16.36
C PRO A 37 28.25 -14.87 -15.38
N ALA A 38 28.17 -15.82 -14.45
CA ALA A 38 27.14 -15.88 -13.42
C ALA A 38 27.23 -14.65 -12.49
N VAL A 39 26.57 -13.57 -12.90
CA VAL A 39 26.10 -12.53 -12.00
C VAL A 39 24.79 -13.07 -11.45
N GLN A 40 24.70 -13.22 -10.13
CA GLN A 40 23.43 -13.42 -9.46
C GLN A 40 22.62 -12.14 -9.68
N ASP A 41 21.93 -12.08 -10.81
CA ASP A 41 20.90 -11.11 -11.10
C ASP A 41 19.93 -11.14 -9.91
N GLU A 42 19.92 -10.05 -9.16
CA GLU A 42 18.93 -9.79 -8.13
C GLU A 42 17.55 -9.97 -8.76
N LEU A 43 16.92 -11.09 -8.37
CA LEU A 43 15.59 -11.46 -8.82
C LEU A 43 14.67 -10.24 -8.58
N PRO A 44 13.89 -9.79 -9.57
CA PRO A 44 12.87 -8.79 -9.34
C PRO A 44 12.00 -9.27 -8.17
N PRO A 45 11.52 -8.38 -7.28
CA PRO A 45 10.82 -8.77 -6.06
C PRO A 45 9.77 -9.81 -6.43
N ASN A 46 10.06 -11.03 -6.02
CA ASN A 46 9.25 -12.20 -6.28
C ASN A 46 7.81 -11.87 -5.88
N GLN A 47 6.84 -12.09 -6.76
CA GLN A 47 5.42 -11.83 -6.45
C GLN A 47 4.98 -12.53 -5.16
N ASN A 48 5.68 -13.61 -4.78
CA ASN A 48 5.59 -14.26 -3.47
C ASN A 48 5.81 -13.33 -2.26
N THR A 49 6.76 -12.38 -2.29
CA THR A 49 6.96 -11.46 -1.14
C THR A 49 5.91 -10.37 -1.06
N ALA A 50 5.33 -9.96 -2.19
CA ALA A 50 4.23 -9.00 -2.18
C ALA A 50 2.97 -9.63 -1.58
N LEU A 51 2.62 -10.85 -2.01
CA LEU A 51 1.50 -11.60 -1.45
C LEU A 51 1.70 -11.96 0.02
N ALA A 52 2.94 -12.18 0.47
CA ALA A 52 3.25 -12.43 1.88
C ALA A 52 2.93 -11.24 2.81
N LYS A 53 2.78 -10.02 2.26
CA LYS A 53 2.38 -8.82 3.04
C LYS A 53 0.86 -8.68 3.18
N ILE A 54 0.08 -9.50 2.49
CA ILE A 54 -1.38 -9.41 2.45
C ILE A 54 -1.95 -10.56 3.29
N ASP A 55 -2.91 -10.24 4.15
CA ASP A 55 -3.61 -11.26 4.92
C ASP A 55 -4.41 -12.19 3.98
N PRO A 56 -4.23 -13.53 4.06
CA PRO A 56 -4.96 -14.47 3.22
C PRO A 56 -6.49 -14.32 3.29
N GLN A 57 -7.04 -13.84 4.42
CA GLN A 57 -8.47 -13.60 4.55
C GLN A 57 -8.95 -12.46 3.64
N VAL A 58 -8.14 -11.42 3.48
CA VAL A 58 -8.44 -10.30 2.56
C VAL A 58 -8.42 -10.78 1.12
N LEU A 59 -7.45 -11.61 0.75
CA LEU A 59 -7.39 -12.21 -0.60
C LEU A 59 -8.59 -13.11 -0.87
N LYS A 60 -9.01 -13.90 0.12
CA LYS A 60 -10.19 -14.75 0.02
C LYS A 60 -11.46 -13.92 -0.16
N ALA A 61 -11.68 -12.92 0.70
CA ALA A 61 -12.86 -12.05 0.65
C ALA A 61 -12.95 -11.32 -0.70
N ALA A 62 -11.85 -10.73 -1.16
CA ALA A 62 -11.80 -10.08 -2.47
C ALA A 62 -12.12 -11.05 -3.62
N GLY A 63 -11.67 -12.30 -3.53
CA GLY A 63 -11.95 -13.34 -4.54
C GLY A 63 -13.38 -13.88 -4.51
N THR A 64 -14.02 -13.96 -3.34
CA THR A 64 -15.37 -14.54 -3.19
C THR A 64 -16.49 -13.51 -3.26
N GLU A 65 -16.27 -12.33 -2.69
CA GLU A 65 -17.27 -11.28 -2.53
C GLU A 65 -17.05 -10.11 -3.51
N GLY A 66 -15.89 -10.08 -4.18
CA GLY A 66 -15.51 -9.05 -5.14
C GLY A 66 -15.01 -7.75 -4.51
N GLU A 67 -15.20 -7.58 -3.20
CA GLU A 67 -14.77 -6.42 -2.39
C GLU A 67 -14.32 -6.93 -1.00
N ALA A 68 -13.46 -6.16 -0.32
CA ALA A 68 -13.02 -6.48 1.03
C ALA A 68 -12.62 -5.21 1.79
N ASP A 69 -13.08 -5.08 3.04
CA ASP A 69 -12.58 -4.09 3.97
C ASP A 69 -11.26 -4.57 4.57
N PHE A 70 -10.21 -3.74 4.54
CA PHE A 70 -8.92 -4.11 5.10
C PHE A 70 -8.14 -2.92 5.65
N PHE A 71 -7.24 -3.22 6.59
CA PHE A 71 -6.28 -2.25 7.10
C PHE A 71 -4.96 -2.34 6.35
N ILE A 72 -4.45 -1.19 5.92
CA ILE A 72 -3.07 -1.01 5.49
C ILE A 72 -2.27 -0.53 6.70
N HIS A 73 -1.26 -1.30 7.10
CA HIS A 73 -0.35 -0.94 8.20
C HIS A 73 0.92 -0.33 7.63
N LEU A 74 1.21 0.91 8.02
CA LEU A 74 2.41 1.60 7.59
C LEU A 74 3.54 1.33 8.59
N THR A 75 4.76 1.14 8.07
CA THR A 75 5.92 0.75 8.88
C THR A 75 6.54 1.90 9.65
N ALA A 76 6.32 3.15 9.24
CA ALA A 76 6.82 4.32 9.95
C ALA A 76 6.20 4.39 11.35
N GLN A 77 7.03 4.63 12.37
CA GLN A 77 6.60 4.77 13.76
C GLN A 77 7.17 6.06 14.35
N ALA A 78 6.40 6.70 15.21
CA ALA A 78 6.87 7.88 15.93
C ALA A 78 7.92 7.48 16.97
N ASP A 79 9.00 8.25 17.07
CA ASP A 79 9.90 8.13 18.21
C ASP A 79 9.29 8.83 19.42
N LEU A 80 8.89 8.05 20.42
CA LEU A 80 8.28 8.53 21.66
C LEU A 80 9.30 8.64 22.81
N SER A 81 10.57 8.32 22.57
CA SER A 81 11.61 8.34 23.59
C SER A 81 11.78 9.70 24.30
N PRO A 82 11.62 10.87 23.64
CA PRO A 82 11.77 12.15 24.34
C PRO A 82 10.68 12.41 25.37
N ALA A 83 9.51 11.75 25.25
CA ALA A 83 8.42 11.87 26.22
C ALA A 83 8.83 11.44 27.64
N TYR A 84 9.81 10.54 27.77
CA TYR A 84 10.30 10.07 29.07
C TYR A 84 11.02 11.16 29.86
N LEU A 85 11.57 12.18 29.18
CA LEU A 85 12.30 13.28 29.79
C LEU A 85 11.38 14.38 30.33
N LEU A 86 10.11 14.41 29.89
CA LEU A 86 9.14 15.40 30.32
C LEU A 86 8.66 15.14 31.76
N LYS A 87 8.33 16.20 32.50
CA LYS A 87 7.99 16.09 33.92
C LYS A 87 6.49 15.94 34.15
N SER A 88 5.65 16.73 33.46
CA SER A 88 4.20 16.68 33.67
C SER A 88 3.52 15.68 32.73
N LYS A 89 2.40 15.12 33.19
CA LYS A 89 1.56 14.23 32.37
C LYS A 89 0.93 14.96 31.19
N ALA A 90 0.64 16.26 31.35
CA ALA A 90 0.09 17.10 30.30
C ALA A 90 1.10 17.30 29.16
N GLU A 91 2.35 17.70 29.47
CA GLU A 91 3.41 17.83 28.48
C GLU A 91 3.69 16.51 27.76
N LYS A 92 3.71 15.39 28.49
CA LYS A 92 3.86 14.05 27.89
C LYS A 92 2.75 13.72 26.91
N GLY A 93 1.49 13.94 27.32
CA GLY A 93 0.33 13.66 26.48
C GLY A 93 0.37 14.47 25.20
N GLN A 94 0.68 15.77 25.30
CA GLN A 94 0.80 16.65 24.15
C GLN A 94 1.90 16.18 23.20
N PHE A 95 3.09 15.91 23.72
CA PHE A 95 4.21 15.42 22.92
C PHE A 95 3.88 14.12 22.17
N VAL A 96 3.31 13.13 22.86
CA VAL A 96 2.95 11.85 22.25
C VAL A 96 1.89 12.04 21.15
N PHE A 97 0.89 12.87 21.42
CA PHE A 97 -0.13 13.20 20.44
C PHE A 97 0.47 13.82 19.18
N ASP A 98 1.31 14.86 19.34
CA ASP A 98 1.94 15.57 18.23
C ASP A 98 2.85 14.65 17.41
N ALA A 99 3.68 13.83 18.07
CA ALA A 99 4.60 12.91 17.43
C ALA A 99 3.86 11.84 16.59
N LEU A 100 2.81 11.24 17.14
CA LEU A 100 1.99 10.26 16.41
C LEU A 100 1.25 10.91 15.25
N GLN A 101 0.68 12.09 15.46
CA GLN A 101 -0.08 12.81 14.44
C GLN A 101 0.81 13.23 13.27
N ALA A 102 2.01 13.74 13.54
CA ALA A 102 2.99 14.13 12.53
C ALA A 102 3.49 12.92 11.73
N THR A 103 3.84 11.82 12.40
CA THR A 103 4.32 10.59 11.76
C THR A 103 3.25 9.98 10.85
N ALA A 104 2.01 9.91 11.31
CA ALA A 104 0.90 9.43 10.49
C ALA A 104 0.61 10.39 9.32
N ALA A 105 0.64 11.71 9.56
CA ALA A 105 0.35 12.70 8.51
C ALA A 105 1.32 12.59 7.33
N SER A 106 2.62 12.45 7.62
CA SER A 106 3.69 12.32 6.62
C SER A 106 3.71 10.92 5.99
N GLY A 107 3.70 9.86 6.82
CA GLY A 107 3.78 8.48 6.34
C GLY A 107 2.58 8.06 5.49
N GLN A 108 1.40 8.60 5.77
CA GLN A 108 0.18 8.24 5.02
C GLN A 108 -0.08 9.13 3.82
N ARG A 109 0.66 10.24 3.63
CA ARG A 109 0.33 11.26 2.64
C ARG A 109 0.19 10.70 1.23
N ASP A 110 1.20 9.97 0.76
CA ASP A 110 1.26 9.52 -0.63
C ASP A 110 0.21 8.41 -0.88
N LEU A 111 -0.02 7.55 0.10
CA LEU A 111 -1.07 6.53 0.03
C LEU A 111 -2.47 7.15 0.02
N ARG A 112 -2.72 8.18 0.83
CA ARG A 112 -4.00 8.92 0.81
C ARG A 112 -4.25 9.55 -0.55
N GLN A 113 -3.25 10.24 -1.10
CA GLN A 113 -3.34 10.85 -2.43
C GLN A 113 -3.64 9.81 -3.52
N TYR A 114 -3.00 8.65 -3.44
CA TYR A 114 -3.30 7.53 -4.33
C TYR A 114 -4.76 7.08 -4.20
N LEU A 115 -5.25 6.84 -2.98
CA LEU A 115 -6.63 6.40 -2.74
C LEU A 115 -7.66 7.46 -3.18
N ASP A 116 -7.38 8.75 -2.93
CA ASP A 116 -8.21 9.87 -3.38
C ASP A 116 -8.30 9.88 -4.92
N ALA A 117 -7.18 9.71 -5.62
CA ALA A 117 -7.14 9.67 -7.08
C ALA A 117 -7.89 8.46 -7.67
N GLN A 118 -7.99 7.36 -6.93
CA GLN A 118 -8.77 6.19 -7.31
C GLN A 118 -10.26 6.28 -6.90
N GLY A 119 -10.65 7.33 -6.16
CA GLY A 119 -12.02 7.48 -5.65
C GLY A 119 -12.40 6.42 -4.62
N VAL A 120 -11.42 5.83 -3.94
CA VAL A 120 -11.62 4.78 -2.93
C VAL A 120 -11.88 5.42 -1.58
N SER A 121 -12.87 4.90 -0.85
CA SER A 121 -13.17 5.40 0.49
C SER A 121 -12.17 4.87 1.51
N TYR A 122 -11.62 5.75 2.34
CA TYR A 122 -10.69 5.33 3.38
C TYR A 122 -10.83 6.14 4.66
N ARG A 123 -10.28 5.59 5.75
CA ARG A 123 -10.19 6.25 7.06
C ARG A 123 -8.77 6.12 7.64
N PRO A 124 -8.05 7.23 7.86
CA PRO A 124 -6.74 7.22 8.49
C PRO A 124 -6.83 7.10 10.02
N TYR A 125 -5.86 6.42 10.62
CA TYR A 125 -5.67 6.25 12.06
C TYR A 125 -4.23 6.57 12.44
N TYR A 126 -4.03 7.54 13.33
CA TYR A 126 -2.69 8.02 13.68
C TYR A 126 -2.01 7.17 14.78
N ILE A 127 -2.77 6.65 15.74
CA ILE A 127 -2.21 5.93 16.90
C ILE A 127 -1.40 4.69 16.49
N SER A 128 -1.91 3.91 15.54
CA SER A 128 -1.26 2.69 15.05
C SER A 128 -0.67 2.85 13.65
N ASN A 129 -0.67 4.07 13.11
CA ASN A 129 -0.30 4.38 11.73
C ASN A 129 -0.93 3.41 10.71
N LYS A 130 -2.26 3.35 10.69
CA LYS A 130 -3.05 2.48 9.80
C LYS A 130 -4.04 3.28 8.97
N ILE A 131 -4.39 2.76 7.80
CA ILE A 131 -5.51 3.24 6.98
C ILE A 131 -6.49 2.08 6.78
N LEU A 132 -7.77 2.29 7.10
CA LEU A 132 -8.86 1.38 6.70
C LEU A 132 -9.32 1.75 5.30
N VAL A 133 -9.40 0.78 4.40
CA VAL A 133 -9.95 0.91 3.04
C VAL A 133 -11.31 0.21 2.96
N ARG A 134 -12.24 0.80 2.21
CA ARG A 134 -13.62 0.31 1.97
C ARG A 134 -14.00 0.46 0.50
#